data_AF-A0A834SD54-F1
#
_entry.id   AF-A0A834SD54-F1
#
_cell.length_a   1.000
_cell.length_b   1.000
_cell.length_c   1.000
_cell.angle_alpha   90.00
_cell.angle_beta   90.00
_cell.angle_gamma   90.00
#
_symmetry.space_group_name_H-M   'P 1'
#
loop_
_entity.id
_entity.type
_entity.pdbx_description
1 polymer ?
#
loop_
_entity_poly.entity_id
_entity_poly.type
_entity_poly.pdbx_seq_one_letter_code
_entity_poly.pdbx_strand_id
1 'polypeptide(L)'
;MSLLTRVKDLAFNPEHTRWMTPLLLIADAALCGAVIEKIPYTEIDWTTYMQQIAIYLKGERDYAKISGDTGPLVYPGAHVWIYRYLYAWTDEGKNIALAQYIFALVYLLTLAVVIQCYRRARM
;
A
#
# COMPACT_ATOMS: atom_id res chain seq x y z
N MET A 1 30.34 26.07 13.78
CA MET A 1 30.01 24.67 13.46
C MET A 1 30.40 24.38 12.02
N SER A 2 31.14 23.31 11.77
CA SER A 2 31.49 22.89 10.40
C SER A 2 30.25 22.32 9.70
N LEU A 3 30.27 22.30 8.37
CA LEU A 3 29.19 21.71 7.54
C LEU A 3 28.93 20.25 7.96
N LEU A 4 29.99 19.49 8.24
CA LEU A 4 29.91 18.10 8.69
C LEU A 4 29.13 17.94 10.00
N THR A 5 29.29 18.88 10.94
CA THR A 5 28.53 18.83 12.20
C THR A 5 27.05 19.06 11.95
N ARG A 6 26.68 19.97 11.04
CA ARG A 6 25.27 20.23 10.70
C ARG A 6 24.61 19.05 9.99
N VAL A 7 25.33 18.39 9.08
CA VAL A 7 24.83 17.18 8.41
C VAL A 7 24.64 16.03 9.40
N LYS A 8 25.59 15.83 10.32
CA LYS A 8 25.45 14.83 11.38
C LYS A 8 24.28 15.13 12.31
N ASP A 9 24.10 16.38 12.71
CA ASP A 9 22.96 16.81 13.53
C ASP A 9 21.64 16.52 12.79
N LEU A 10 21.51 16.96 11.54
CA LEU A 10 20.32 16.68 10.73
C LEU A 10 20.00 15.18 10.58
N ALA A 11 21.03 14.35 10.38
CA ALA A 11 20.87 12.93 10.11
C ALA A 11 20.62 12.08 11.36
N PHE A 12 21.14 12.48 12.53
CA PHE A 12 21.14 11.64 13.74
C PHE A 12 20.43 12.27 14.93
N ASN A 13 19.95 13.52 14.84
CA ASN A 13 19.19 14.16 15.91
C ASN A 13 17.67 13.92 15.74
N PRO A 14 17.04 13.11 16.61
CA PRO A 14 15.61 12.77 16.49
C PRO A 14 14.66 13.94 16.73
N GLU A 15 15.15 15.09 17.23
CA GLU A 15 14.34 16.30 17.35
C GLU A 15 13.87 16.81 15.97
N HIS A 16 14.63 16.56 14.91
CA HIS A 16 14.26 16.97 13.57
C HIS A 16 13.14 16.13 12.96
N THR A 17 12.92 14.91 13.46
CA THR A 17 11.91 14.00 12.92
C THR A 17 10.51 14.61 12.96
N ARG A 18 10.21 15.50 13.91
CA ARG A 18 8.91 16.18 14.02
C ARG A 18 8.52 16.96 12.77
N TRP A 19 9.45 17.72 12.20
CA TRP A 19 9.20 18.55 11.01
C TRP A 19 9.57 17.83 9.72
N MET A 20 10.53 16.89 9.76
CA MET A 20 10.90 16.08 8.60
C MET A 20 9.79 15.10 8.22
N THR A 21 9.08 14.51 9.19
CA THR A 21 8.01 13.52 8.92
C THR A 21 6.99 14.01 7.89
N PRO A 22 6.29 15.15 8.08
CA PRO A 22 5.31 15.61 7.10
C PRO A 22 5.93 15.92 5.73
N LEU A 23 7.16 16.45 5.68
CA LEU A 23 7.84 16.73 4.42
C LEU A 23 8.18 15.46 3.65
N LEU A 24 8.68 14.44 4.35
CA LEU A 24 8.98 13.13 3.76
C LEU A 24 7.72 12.44 3.27
N LEU A 25 6.62 12.50 4.04
CA LEU A 25 5.34 11.94 3.60
C LEU A 25 4.77 12.66 2.36
N ILE A 26 4.91 13.99 2.28
CA ILE A 26 4.50 14.75 1.09
C ILE A 26 5.37 14.40 -0.11
N ALA A 27 6.68 14.33 0.08
CA ALA A 27 7.61 13.96 -0.98
C ALA A 27 7.34 12.54 -1.50
N ASP A 28 7.09 11.59 -0.59
CA ASP A 28 6.79 10.21 -0.96
C ASP A 28 5.40 10.07 -1.59
N ALA A 29 4.40 10.83 -1.13
CA ALA A 29 3.09 10.89 -1.79
C ALA A 29 3.19 11.43 -3.23
N ALA A 30 4.00 12.47 -3.45
CA ALA A 30 4.27 13.00 -4.79
C ALA A 30 5.01 11.97 -5.66
N LEU A 31 5.95 11.22 -5.08
CA LEU A 31 6.65 10.14 -5.76
C LEU A 31 5.69 8.99 -6.13
N CYS A 32 4.83 8.54 -5.21
CA CYS A 32 3.81 7.55 -5.49
C CYS A 32 2.90 8.01 -6.64
N GLY A 33 2.41 9.25 -6.60
CA GLY A 33 1.62 9.81 -7.70
C GLY A 33 2.38 9.82 -9.02
N ALA A 34 3.65 10.25 -9.02
CA ALA A 34 4.49 10.21 -10.21
C ALA A 34 4.68 8.78 -10.76
N VAL A 35 4.87 7.79 -9.89
CA VAL A 35 4.99 6.38 -10.29
C VAL A 35 3.69 5.88 -10.90
N ILE A 36 2.54 6.13 -10.27
CA ILE A 36 1.22 5.72 -10.76
C ILE A 36 0.94 6.32 -12.16
N GLU A 37 1.29 7.59 -12.36
CA GLU A 37 0.99 8.31 -13.60
C GLU A 37 2.01 8.09 -14.72
N LYS A 38 3.25 7.69 -14.41
CA LYS A 38 4.36 7.63 -15.38
C LYS A 38 4.90 6.24 -15.65
N ILE A 39 4.70 5.28 -14.74
CA ILE A 39 5.22 3.93 -14.88
C ILE A 39 4.09 2.99 -15.31
N PRO A 40 4.26 2.21 -16.40
CA PRO A 40 3.26 1.24 -16.82
C PRO A 40 2.94 0.25 -15.69
N TYR A 41 1.64 0.01 -15.49
CA TYR A 41 1.17 -1.00 -14.56
C TYR A 41 1.73 -2.38 -14.96
N THR A 42 2.24 -3.11 -13.97
CA THR A 42 2.67 -4.49 -14.12
C THR A 42 1.68 -5.38 -13.39
N GLU A 43 0.97 -6.22 -14.14
CA GLU A 43 0.07 -7.23 -13.59
C GLU A 43 0.88 -8.36 -12.96
N ILE A 44 0.50 -8.77 -11.75
CA ILE A 44 1.10 -9.91 -11.04
C ILE A 44 -0.03 -10.84 -10.59
N ASP A 45 -0.87 -10.35 -9.66
CA ASP A 45 -1.96 -11.15 -9.08
C ASP A 45 -3.29 -10.40 -8.98
N TRP A 46 -3.37 -9.12 -9.36
CA TRP A 46 -4.58 -8.32 -9.14
C TRP A 46 -5.79 -8.94 -9.85
N THR A 47 -5.61 -9.29 -11.12
CA THR A 47 -6.66 -9.94 -11.91
C THR A 47 -7.07 -11.28 -11.29
N THR A 48 -6.11 -12.11 -10.85
CA THR A 48 -6.39 -13.36 -10.13
C THR A 48 -7.22 -13.12 -8.87
N TYR A 49 -6.88 -12.11 -8.07
CA TYR A 49 -7.64 -11.78 -6.87
C TYR A 49 -9.07 -11.37 -7.22
N MET A 50 -9.28 -10.56 -8.25
CA MET A 50 -10.63 -10.16 -8.69
C MET A 50 -11.48 -11.35 -9.16
N GLN A 51 -10.87 -12.32 -9.86
CA GLN A 51 -11.54 -13.57 -10.26
C GLN A 51 -11.95 -14.42 -9.06
N GLN A 52 -11.04 -14.58 -8.10
CA GLN A 52 -11.31 -15.31 -6.86
C GLN A 52 -12.46 -14.67 -6.07
N ILE A 53 -12.48 -13.34 -5.98
CA ILE A 53 -13.60 -12.61 -5.37
C ILE A 53 -14.90 -12.79 -6.15
N ALA A 54 -14.88 -12.77 -7.48
CA ALA A 54 -16.07 -13.01 -8.29
C ALA A 54 -16.68 -14.41 -8.04
N ILE A 55 -15.84 -15.44 -7.87
CA ILE A 55 -16.28 -16.79 -7.48
C ILE A 55 -16.90 -16.79 -6.08
N TYR A 56 -16.23 -16.15 -5.11
CA TYR A 56 -16.77 -16.00 -3.76
C TYR A 56 -18.13 -15.27 -3.75
N LEU A 57 -18.28 -14.21 -4.52
CA LEU A 57 -19.54 -13.45 -4.62
C LEU A 57 -20.69 -14.28 -5.23
N LYS A 58 -20.39 -15.28 -6.06
CA LYS A 58 -21.38 -16.24 -6.59
C LYS A 58 -21.86 -17.29 -5.57
N GLY A 59 -21.31 -17.30 -4.35
CA GLY A 59 -21.76 -18.15 -3.26
C GLY A 59 -20.80 -19.29 -2.90
N GLU A 60 -19.68 -19.45 -3.60
CA GLU A 60 -18.67 -20.45 -3.23
C GLU A 60 -17.98 -20.08 -1.92
N ARG A 61 -17.83 -21.05 -1.02
CA ARG A 61 -17.22 -20.89 0.31
C ARG A 61 -16.16 -21.94 0.60
N ASP A 62 -16.11 -23.00 -0.19
CA ASP A 62 -15.05 -23.99 -0.14
C ASP A 62 -13.79 -23.42 -0.81
N TYR A 63 -12.80 -23.03 0.00
CA TYR A 63 -11.56 -22.41 -0.45
C TYR A 63 -10.81 -23.25 -1.49
N ALA A 64 -10.92 -24.58 -1.42
CA ALA A 64 -10.27 -25.47 -2.38
C ALA A 64 -10.83 -25.31 -3.81
N LYS A 65 -12.01 -24.70 -3.95
CA LYS A 65 -12.70 -24.46 -5.24
C LYS A 65 -12.59 -23.01 -5.73
N ILE A 66 -11.90 -22.14 -4.99
CA ILE A 66 -11.71 -20.74 -5.38
C ILE A 66 -10.32 -20.57 -5.99
N SER A 67 -10.25 -20.25 -7.28
CA SER A 67 -9.00 -20.04 -8.01
C SER A 67 -9.14 -18.96 -9.09
N GLY A 68 -8.02 -18.38 -9.50
CA GLY A 68 -7.93 -17.54 -10.69
C GLY A 68 -6.76 -17.99 -11.58
N ASP A 69 -6.41 -17.18 -12.56
CA ASP A 69 -5.47 -17.55 -13.63
C ASP A 69 -4.08 -17.93 -13.12
N THR A 70 -3.61 -17.31 -12.03
CA THR A 70 -2.30 -17.61 -11.42
C THR A 70 -2.35 -18.66 -10.31
N GLY A 71 -3.54 -19.21 -9.97
CA GLY A 71 -3.67 -20.33 -9.03
C GLY A 71 -4.80 -20.21 -8.01
N PRO A 72 -4.83 -21.12 -7.02
CA PRO A 72 -5.86 -21.17 -5.98
C PRO A 72 -5.77 -19.99 -5.00
N LEU A 73 -6.88 -19.70 -4.32
CA LEU A 73 -6.91 -18.75 -3.22
C LEU A 73 -6.17 -19.33 -2.00
N VAL A 74 -4.96 -18.84 -1.75
CA VAL A 74 -4.11 -19.26 -0.62
C VAL A 74 -4.11 -18.30 0.56
N TYR A 75 -4.66 -17.09 0.40
CA TYR A 75 -4.66 -16.06 1.43
C TYR A 75 -5.82 -16.25 2.42
N PRO A 76 -5.64 -15.88 3.71
CA PRO A 76 -6.63 -16.10 4.76
C PRO A 76 -7.91 -15.28 4.56
N GLY A 77 -8.96 -15.62 5.32
CA GLY A 77 -10.29 -14.97 5.30
C GLY A 77 -10.29 -13.45 5.14
N ALA A 78 -9.48 -12.74 5.92
CA ALA A 78 -9.40 -11.29 5.86
C ALA A 78 -9.07 -10.75 4.45
N HIS A 79 -8.25 -11.45 3.67
CA HIS A 79 -7.96 -11.10 2.27
C HIS A 79 -9.25 -11.04 1.45
N VAL A 80 -10.09 -12.08 1.52
CA VAL A 80 -11.36 -12.14 0.77
C VAL A 80 -12.27 -10.96 1.13
N TRP A 81 -12.34 -10.60 2.41
CA TRP A 81 -13.19 -9.51 2.88
C TRP A 81 -12.68 -8.15 2.40
N ILE A 82 -11.37 -7.90 2.49
CA ILE A 82 -10.74 -6.67 2.00
C ILE A 82 -10.93 -6.56 0.49
N TYR A 83 -10.58 -7.61 -0.25
CA TYR A 83 -10.65 -7.62 -1.72
C TYR A 83 -12.08 -7.61 -2.25
N ARG A 84 -13.08 -8.06 -1.48
CA ARG A 84 -14.50 -7.82 -1.79
C ARG A 84 -14.84 -6.33 -1.84
N TYR A 85 -14.35 -5.52 -0.89
CA TYR A 85 -14.58 -4.08 -0.95
C TYR A 85 -13.82 -3.43 -2.10
N LEU A 86 -12.56 -3.85 -2.32
CA LEU A 86 -11.78 -3.37 -3.45
C LEU A 86 -12.45 -3.70 -4.79
N TYR A 87 -12.96 -4.91 -4.95
CA TYR A 87 -13.71 -5.34 -6.13
C TYR A 87 -14.93 -4.43 -6.37
N ALA A 88 -15.69 -4.11 -5.32
CA ALA A 88 -16.85 -3.22 -5.43
C ALA A 88 -16.47 -1.77 -5.77
N TRP A 89 -15.38 -1.24 -5.22
CA TRP A 89 -14.97 0.15 -5.43
C TRP A 89 -14.25 0.38 -6.76
N THR A 90 -13.61 -0.65 -7.30
CA THR A 90 -12.73 -0.53 -8.48
C THR A 90 -13.36 -1.05 -9.77
N ASP A 91 -14.70 -1.05 -9.86
CA ASP A 91 -15.43 -1.59 -11.02
C ASP A 91 -15.00 -3.03 -11.35
N GLU A 92 -15.15 -3.91 -10.36
CA GLU A 92 -14.75 -5.32 -10.44
C GLU A 92 -13.26 -5.54 -10.72
N GLY A 93 -12.43 -4.55 -10.38
CA GLY A 93 -11.00 -4.57 -10.61
C GLY A 93 -10.53 -3.90 -11.90
N LYS A 94 -11.42 -3.34 -12.72
CA LYS A 94 -11.06 -2.68 -13.98
C LYS A 94 -10.46 -1.29 -13.77
N ASN A 95 -10.83 -0.61 -12.69
CA ASN A 95 -10.25 0.69 -12.34
C ASN A 95 -8.92 0.53 -11.59
N ILE A 96 -7.89 0.18 -12.33
CA ILE A 96 -6.52 -0.04 -11.81
C ILE A 96 -5.95 1.23 -11.18
N ALA A 97 -6.20 2.40 -11.78
CA ALA A 97 -5.71 3.67 -11.26
C ALA A 97 -6.25 3.93 -9.83
N LEU A 98 -7.55 3.74 -9.62
CA LEU A 98 -8.15 3.86 -8.29
C LEU A 98 -7.55 2.84 -7.30
N ALA A 99 -7.37 1.59 -7.73
CA ALA A 99 -6.73 0.57 -6.90
C ALA A 99 -5.32 1.00 -6.46
N GLN A 100 -4.51 1.50 -7.39
CA GLN A 100 -3.15 1.99 -7.10
C GLN A 100 -3.16 3.15 -6.09
N TYR A 101 -4.09 4.12 -6.22
CA TYR A 101 -4.21 5.21 -5.26
C TYR A 101 -4.68 4.74 -3.87
N ILE A 102 -5.56 3.73 -3.79
CA ILE A 102 -5.95 3.12 -2.51
C ILE A 102 -4.74 2.47 -1.84
N PHE A 103 -3.94 1.68 -2.56
CA PHE A 103 -2.74 1.07 -2.01
C PHE A 103 -1.67 2.10 -1.63
N ALA A 104 -1.50 3.18 -2.41
CA ALA A 104 -0.62 4.29 -2.06
C ALA A 104 -1.05 4.96 -0.75
N LEU A 105 -2.36 5.16 -0.54
CA LEU A 105 -2.88 5.72 0.71
C LEU A 105 -2.60 4.78 1.90
N VAL A 106 -2.87 3.48 1.76
CA VAL A 106 -2.59 2.48 2.81
C VAL A 106 -1.10 2.44 3.15
N TYR A 107 -0.23 2.48 2.13
CA TYR A 107 1.22 2.57 2.29
C TYR A 107 1.63 3.81 3.08
N LEU A 108 1.18 5.01 2.68
CA LEU A 108 1.54 6.27 3.34
C LEU A 108 1.03 6.34 4.79
N LEU A 109 -0.18 5.84 5.06
CA LEU A 109 -0.71 5.75 6.42
C LEU A 109 0.12 4.80 7.29
N THR A 110 0.50 3.64 6.73
CA THR A 110 1.35 2.67 7.41
C THR A 110 2.72 3.28 7.71
N LEU A 111 3.34 3.94 6.73
CA LEU A 111 4.61 4.64 6.88
C LEU A 111 4.52 5.73 7.97
N ALA A 112 3.43 6.51 7.98
CA ALA A 112 3.21 7.53 9.00
C ALA A 112 3.18 6.92 10.40
N VAL A 113 2.48 5.79 10.59
CA VAL A 113 2.43 5.05 11.87
C VAL A 113 3.82 4.54 12.26
N VAL A 114 4.55 3.93 11.33
CA VAL A 114 5.92 3.44 11.57
C VAL A 114 6.85 4.57 12.02
N ILE A 115 6.80 5.73 11.37
CA ILE A 115 7.59 6.90 11.78
C ILE A 115 7.17 7.40 13.17
N GLN A 116 5.87 7.36 13.51
CA GLN A 116 5.43 7.70 14.87
C GLN A 116 5.95 6.71 15.92
N CYS A 117 6.03 5.42 15.60
CA CYS A 117 6.63 4.42 16.49
C CYS A 117 8.10 4.73 16.77
N TYR A 118 8.90 5.03 15.73
CA TYR A 118 10.31 5.42 15.91
C TYR A 118 10.45 6.70 16.74
N ARG A 119 9.65 7.74 16.45
CA ARG A 119 9.63 8.97 17.26
C ARG A 119 9.33 8.71 18.73
N ARG A 120 8.36 7.84 19.04
CA ARG A 120 8.01 7.49 20.42
C ARG A 120 9.09 6.66 21.10
N ALA A 121 9.78 5.80 20.35
CA ALA A 121 10.92 5.03 20.84
C ALA A 121 12.19 5.87 21.03
N ARG A 122 12.20 7.14 20.62
CA ARG A 122 13.37 8.04 20.60
C ARG A 122 14.54 7.46 19.82
N MET A 123 14.22 6.75 18.74
CA MET A 123 15.18 6.30 17.73
C MET A 123 15.28 7.33 16.60
#